data_AF-A0A372J5G8-F1
#
_entry.id   AF-A0A372J5G8-F1
#
_cell.length_a   1.000
_cell.length_b   1.000
_cell.length_c   1.000
_cell.angle_alpha   90.00
_cell.angle_beta   90.00
_cell.angle_gamma   90.00
#
_symmetry.space_group_name_H-M   'P 1'
#
loop_
_entity.id
_entity.type
_entity.pdbx_description
1 polymer ?
#
loop_
_entity_poly.entity_id
_entity_poly.type
_entity_poly.pdbx_seq_one_letter_code
_entity_poly.pdbx_strand_id
1 'polypeptide(L)'
;MKRSALVTALIVVTVVALFAVPLIVNPGAGYGGADGRVTEELEADGYEPWFDSFFSPAGETESGLFALQAALGGGVLGYVLGRLRGRRAAAEAATATATAEPATAEPATATPATTTPAETDQR
;
A
#
# COMPACT_ATOMS: atom_id res chain seq x y z
N MET A 1 -19.39 11.49 -1.28
CA MET A 1 -18.96 10.07 -1.14
C MET A 1 -18.90 9.28 -2.44
N LYS A 2 -19.69 9.59 -3.50
CA LYS A 2 -19.67 8.82 -4.78
C LYS A 2 -18.45 9.08 -5.69
N ARG A 3 -17.82 10.26 -5.60
CA ARG A 3 -16.72 10.67 -6.48
C ARG A 3 -15.43 9.86 -6.24
N SER A 4 -15.08 9.60 -4.98
CA SER A 4 -13.90 8.79 -4.65
C SER A 4 -14.09 7.33 -5.06
N ALA A 5 -15.27 6.75 -4.83
CA ALA A 5 -15.60 5.40 -5.29
C ALA A 5 -15.53 5.29 -6.82
N LEU A 6 -16.03 6.29 -7.55
CA LEU A 6 -15.94 6.34 -9.01
C LEU A 6 -14.48 6.47 -9.49
N VAL A 7 -13.69 7.33 -8.87
CA VAL A 7 -12.26 7.49 -9.19
C VAL A 7 -11.49 6.19 -8.92
N THR A 8 -11.73 5.53 -7.78
CA THR A 8 -11.10 4.23 -7.48
C THR A 8 -11.52 3.17 -8.48
N ALA A 9 -12.81 3.07 -8.82
CA ALA A 9 -13.29 2.14 -9.83
C ALA A 9 -12.64 2.40 -11.20
N LEU A 10 -12.52 3.67 -11.60
CA LEU A 10 -11.88 4.06 -12.86
C LEU A 10 -10.40 3.71 -12.87
N ILE A 11 -9.66 3.95 -11.78
CA ILE A 11 -8.24 3.55 -11.68
C ILE A 11 -8.10 2.03 -11.80
N VAL A 12 -8.94 1.26 -11.11
CA VAL A 12 -8.90 -0.21 -11.16
C VAL A 12 -9.19 -0.70 -12.58
N VAL A 13 -10.22 -0.16 -13.24
CA VAL A 13 -10.56 -0.51 -14.63
C VAL A 13 -9.42 -0.16 -15.57
N THR A 14 -8.80 1.02 -15.43
CA THR A 14 -7.65 1.42 -16.26
C THR A 14 -6.46 0.49 -16.06
N VAL A 15 -6.14 0.10 -14.83
CA VAL A 15 -5.06 -0.86 -14.54
C VAL A 15 -5.36 -2.21 -15.20
N VAL A 16 -6.57 -2.74 -15.03
CA VAL A 16 -6.98 -4.01 -15.66
C VAL A 16 -6.90 -3.91 -17.18
N ALA A 17 -7.36 -2.81 -17.77
CA ALA A 17 -7.28 -2.58 -19.21
C ALA A 17 -5.81 -2.53 -19.70
N LEU A 18 -4.90 -1.94 -18.92
CA LEU A 18 -3.47 -1.86 -19.25
C LEU A 18 -2.84 -3.25 -19.45
N PHE A 19 -3.29 -4.26 -18.70
CA PHE A 19 -2.83 -5.63 -18.83
C PHE A 19 -3.67 -6.44 -19.84
N ALA A 20 -4.99 -6.29 -19.83
CA ALA A 20 -5.90 -7.09 -20.66
C ALA A 20 -5.84 -6.72 -22.15
N VAL A 21 -5.72 -5.44 -22.49
CA VAL A 21 -5.67 -4.97 -23.88
C VAL A 21 -4.50 -5.60 -24.66
N PRO A 22 -3.23 -5.52 -24.20
CA PRO A 22 -2.12 -6.13 -24.93
C PRO A 22 -2.27 -7.66 -25.06
N LEU A 23 -2.77 -8.34 -24.03
CA LEU A 23 -2.99 -9.80 -24.07
C LEU A 23 -4.05 -10.22 -25.11
N ILE A 24 -5.08 -9.42 -25.33
CA ILE A 24 -6.11 -9.69 -26.35
C ILE A 24 -5.63 -9.32 -27.75
N VAL A 25 -4.93 -8.20 -27.89
CA VAL A 25 -4.44 -7.69 -29.19
C VAL A 25 -3.28 -8.54 -29.71
N ASN A 26 -2.43 -9.06 -28.82
CA ASN A 26 -1.30 -9.90 -29.19
C ASN A 26 -1.14 -11.08 -28.19
N PRO A 27 -1.99 -12.12 -28.33
CA PRO A 27 -2.00 -13.27 -27.41
C PRO A 27 -0.77 -14.16 -27.55
N GLY A 28 -0.03 -14.05 -28.67
CA GLY A 28 1.20 -14.78 -28.94
C GLY A 28 2.48 -13.94 -28.80
N ALA A 29 2.39 -12.68 -28.34
CA ALA A 29 3.58 -11.90 -28.08
C ALA A 29 4.40 -12.58 -26.98
N GLY A 30 5.65 -12.95 -27.29
CA GLY A 30 6.63 -13.26 -26.26
C GLY A 30 6.79 -12.03 -25.37
N TYR A 31 6.21 -12.05 -24.17
CA TYR A 31 6.45 -11.06 -23.12
C TYR A 31 7.73 -11.42 -22.35
N GLY A 32 8.79 -11.73 -23.10
CA GLY A 32 10.11 -12.04 -22.58
C GLY A 32 10.90 -10.79 -22.25
N GLY A 33 12.04 -10.98 -21.57
CA GLY A 33 12.99 -9.90 -21.32
C GLY A 33 13.50 -9.26 -22.61
N ALA A 34 13.97 -8.01 -22.51
CA ALA A 34 14.45 -7.25 -23.65
C ALA A 34 15.57 -7.97 -24.43
N ASP A 35 16.40 -8.75 -23.74
CA ASP A 35 17.55 -9.45 -24.31
C ASP A 35 17.16 -10.50 -25.36
N GLY A 36 16.09 -11.28 -25.11
CA GLY A 36 15.64 -12.32 -26.03
C GLY A 36 15.13 -11.79 -27.38
N ARG A 37 14.62 -10.55 -27.44
CA ARG A 37 14.21 -9.94 -28.71
C ARG A 37 15.37 -9.41 -29.53
N VAL A 38 16.43 -8.97 -28.86
CA VAL A 38 17.61 -8.40 -29.51
C VAL A 38 18.44 -9.49 -30.18
N THR A 39 18.51 -10.69 -29.58
CA THR A 39 19.19 -11.85 -30.18
C THR A 39 18.53 -12.30 -31.48
N GLU A 40 17.19 -12.38 -31.55
CA GLU A 40 16.47 -12.78 -32.77
C GLU A 40 16.69 -11.81 -33.94
N GLU A 41 16.79 -10.50 -33.67
CA GLU A 41 17.08 -9.50 -34.70
C GLU A 41 18.56 -9.52 -35.14
N LEU A 42 19.49 -9.74 -34.22
CA LEU A 42 20.93 -9.78 -34.52
C LEU A 42 21.32 -11.01 -35.37
N GLU A 43 20.73 -12.17 -35.12
CA GLU A 43 20.98 -13.36 -35.94
C GLU A 43 20.47 -13.20 -37.39
N ALA A 44 19.37 -12.45 -37.58
CA ALA A 44 18.82 -12.16 -38.90
C ALA A 44 19.73 -11.27 -39.77
N ASP A 45 20.53 -10.41 -39.13
CA ASP A 45 21.53 -9.54 -39.77
C ASP A 45 22.90 -10.22 -39.96
N GLY A 46 23.00 -11.52 -39.66
CA GLY A 46 24.20 -12.33 -39.87
C GLY A 46 25.28 -12.12 -38.81
N TYR A 47 24.90 -11.63 -37.62
CA TYR A 47 25.81 -11.48 -36.50
C TYR A 47 26.00 -12.82 -35.78
N GLU A 48 27.23 -13.33 -35.81
CA GLU A 48 27.58 -14.54 -35.07
C GLU A 48 27.84 -14.20 -33.59
N PRO A 49 27.21 -14.88 -32.61
CA PRO A 49 27.50 -14.68 -31.20
C PRO A 49 28.98 -14.91 -30.89
N TRP A 50 29.63 -13.93 -30.26
CA TRP A 50 31.05 -14.00 -29.86
C TRP A 50 31.31 -14.92 -28.65
N PHE A 51 30.24 -15.37 -28.00
CA PHE A 51 30.24 -16.33 -26.91
C PHE A 51 28.92 -17.10 -26.94
N ASP A 52 29.00 -18.43 -26.90
CA ASP A 52 27.83 -19.29 -26.83
C ASP A 52 27.58 -19.66 -25.36
N SER A 53 26.33 -19.51 -24.90
CA SER A 53 25.97 -19.80 -23.51
C SER A 53 26.07 -21.30 -23.28
N PHE A 54 27.18 -21.72 -22.65
CA PHE A 54 27.46 -23.12 -22.26
C PHE A 54 26.34 -23.75 -21.41
N PHE A 55 25.47 -22.92 -20.85
CA PHE A 55 24.22 -23.27 -20.21
C PHE A 55 23.16 -22.22 -20.57
N SER A 56 22.17 -22.60 -21.40
CA SER A 56 20.96 -21.79 -21.59
C SER A 56 19.98 -22.19 -20.48
N PRO A 57 19.72 -21.35 -19.46
CA PRO A 57 18.60 -21.62 -18.57
C PRO A 57 17.33 -21.65 -19.42
N ALA A 58 16.53 -22.71 -19.32
CA ALA A 58 15.23 -22.76 -20.01
C ALA A 58 14.47 -21.46 -19.70
N GLY A 59 14.01 -20.73 -20.72
CA GLY A 59 13.47 -19.36 -20.59
C GLY A 59 12.31 -19.20 -19.59
N GLU A 60 11.71 -20.31 -19.16
CA GLU A 60 10.75 -20.40 -18.04
C GLU A 60 11.36 -19.96 -16.70
N THR A 61 12.66 -20.19 -16.49
CA THR A 61 13.35 -19.87 -15.22
C THR A 61 13.66 -18.38 -15.11
N GLU A 62 14.05 -17.73 -16.21
CA GLU A 62 14.34 -16.29 -16.25
C GLU A 62 13.06 -15.47 -16.03
N SER A 63 12.00 -15.79 -16.78
CA SER A 63 10.68 -15.18 -16.60
C SER A 63 10.11 -15.43 -15.19
N GLY A 64 10.35 -16.61 -14.61
CA GLY A 64 10.02 -16.93 -13.22
C GLY A 64 10.71 -16.03 -12.20
N LEU A 65 11.99 -15.70 -12.41
CA LEU A 65 12.74 -14.82 -11.51
C LEU A 65 12.21 -13.38 -11.55
N PHE A 66 11.90 -12.85 -12.74
CA PHE A 66 11.25 -11.55 -12.89
C PHE A 66 9.84 -11.52 -12.29
N ALA A 67 9.05 -12.58 -12.46
CA ALA A 67 7.74 -12.70 -11.84
C ALA A 67 7.82 -12.70 -10.30
N LEU A 68 8.82 -13.39 -9.74
CA LEU A 68 9.08 -13.39 -8.30
C LEU A 68 9.45 -11.98 -7.80
N GLN A 69 10.33 -11.27 -8.51
CA GLN A 69 10.69 -9.89 -8.18
C GLN A 69 9.47 -8.96 -8.21
N ALA A 70 8.63 -9.08 -9.23
CA ALA A 70 7.39 -8.31 -9.34
C ALA A 70 6.41 -8.63 -8.19
N ALA A 71 6.25 -9.90 -7.84
CA ALA A 71 5.38 -10.34 -6.73
C ALA A 71 5.85 -9.77 -5.38
N LEU A 72 7.15 -9.83 -5.10
CA LEU A 72 7.72 -9.28 -3.87
C LEU A 72 7.59 -7.74 -3.83
N GLY A 73 7.94 -7.05 -4.91
CA GLY A 73 7.82 -5.59 -5.01
C GLY A 73 6.38 -5.10 -4.83
N GLY A 74 5.43 -5.75 -5.52
CA GLY A 74 4.00 -5.46 -5.40
C GLY A 74 3.46 -5.74 -4.00
N GLY A 75 3.85 -6.86 -3.39
CA GLY A 75 3.44 -7.23 -2.04
C GLY A 75 3.90 -6.23 -0.98
N VAL A 76 5.17 -5.83 -1.01
CA VAL A 76 5.73 -4.83 -0.08
C VAL A 76 5.03 -3.48 -0.25
N LEU A 77 4.86 -3.01 -1.49
CA LEU A 77 4.20 -1.73 -1.77
C LEU A 77 2.73 -1.74 -1.30
N GLY A 78 2.01 -2.83 -1.55
CA GLY A 78 0.64 -3.02 -1.09
C GLY A 78 0.52 -3.00 0.43
N TYR A 79 1.41 -3.70 1.13
CA TYR A 79 1.44 -3.72 2.60
C TYR A 79 1.70 -2.34 3.19
N VAL A 80 2.68 -1.59 2.66
CA VAL A 80 3.02 -0.24 3.14
C VAL A 80 1.85 0.71 2.94
N LEU A 81 1.25 0.74 1.75
CA LEU A 81 0.07 1.58 1.46
C LEU A 81 -1.11 1.21 2.35
N GLY A 82 -1.35 -0.08 2.58
CA GLY A 82 -2.39 -0.58 3.49
C GLY A 82 -2.17 -0.12 4.93
N ARG A 83 -0.94 -0.27 5.46
CA ARG A 83 -0.57 0.16 6.82
C ARG A 83 -0.73 1.68 6.99
N LEU A 84 -0.30 2.47 6.01
CA LEU A 84 -0.43 3.93 6.05
C LEU A 84 -1.90 4.37 6.04
N ARG A 85 -2.74 3.73 5.23
CA ARG A 85 -4.19 3.98 5.22
C ARG A 85 -4.81 3.66 6.58
N GLY A 86 -4.48 2.49 7.16
CA GLY A 86 -5.00 2.06 8.45
C GLY A 86 -4.65 3.02 9.60
N ARG A 87 -3.41 3.53 9.62
CA ARG A 87 -2.98 4.52 10.62
C ARG A 87 -3.77 5.83 10.55
N ARG A 88 -4.06 6.32 9.34
CA ARG A 88 -4.87 7.54 9.16
C ARG A 88 -6.30 7.33 9.63
N ALA A 89 -6.92 6.20 9.26
CA ALA A 89 -8.26 5.86 9.71
C ALA A 89 -8.35 5.73 11.25
N ALA A 90 -7.34 5.12 11.89
CA ALA A 90 -7.28 5.02 13.34
C ALA A 90 -7.08 6.38 14.04
N ALA A 91 -6.26 7.27 13.46
CA ALA A 91 -6.07 8.63 13.97
C ALA A 91 -7.36 9.45 13.88
N GLU A 92 -8.06 9.39 12.73
CA GLU A 92 -9.36 10.04 12.54
C GLU A 92 -10.42 9.50 13.51
N ALA A 93 -10.43 8.19 13.77
CA ALA A 93 -11.32 7.57 14.76
C ALA A 93 -11.01 8.04 16.20
N ALA A 94 -9.74 8.16 16.58
CA ALA A 94 -9.35 8.65 17.90
C ALA A 94 -9.76 10.11 18.13
N THR A 95 -9.64 10.97 17.10
CA THR A 95 -10.08 12.37 17.17
C THR A 95 -11.61 12.51 17.23
N ALA A 96 -12.36 11.63 16.55
CA ALA A 96 -13.81 11.60 16.62
C ALA A 96 -14.31 11.19 18.02
N THR A 97 -13.69 10.20 18.65
CA THR A 97 -14.02 9.78 20.02
C THR A 97 -13.72 10.88 21.05
N ALA A 98 -12.62 11.62 20.89
CA ALA A 98 -12.28 12.73 21.78
C ALA A 98 -13.20 13.96 21.65
N THR A 99 -13.88 14.12 20.51
CA THR A 99 -14.81 15.24 20.27
C THR A 99 -16.25 14.91 20.72
N ALA A 100 -16.58 13.62 20.88
CA ALA A 100 -17.90 13.16 21.31
C ALA A 100 -18.14 13.23 22.83
N GLU A 101 -17.11 13.57 23.62
CA GLU A 101 -17.24 13.72 25.07
C GLU A 101 -17.21 15.21 25.47
N PRO A 102 -18.39 15.86 25.48
CA PRO A 102 -18.65 16.79 26.56
C PRO A 102 -20.02 16.52 27.21
N ALA A 103 -20.07 16.75 28.52
CA ALA A 103 -21.25 16.77 29.40
C ALA A 103 -21.74 15.42 29.97
N THR A 104 -21.01 14.87 30.95
CA THR A 104 -21.53 14.63 32.32
C THR A 104 -20.35 14.46 33.28
N ALA A 105 -19.64 15.54 33.55
CA ALA A 105 -18.79 15.65 34.74
C ALA A 105 -19.18 16.96 35.42
N GLU A 106 -20.32 16.91 36.09
CA GLU A 106 -20.79 17.95 37.01
C GLU A 106 -19.70 18.16 38.09
N PRO A 107 -19.19 19.38 38.31
CA PRO A 107 -18.23 19.62 39.36
C PRO A 107 -19.00 19.68 40.67
N ALA A 108 -19.06 18.55 41.37
CA ALA A 108 -19.50 18.52 42.75
C ALA A 108 -18.57 19.41 43.58
N THR A 109 -19.11 20.55 43.97
CA THR A 109 -18.53 21.56 44.85
C THR A 109 -18.26 20.93 46.21
N ALA A 110 -17.04 20.43 46.40
CA ALA A 110 -16.52 20.14 47.73
C ALA A 110 -16.04 21.46 48.36
N THR A 111 -16.97 22.15 49.02
CA THR A 111 -16.68 23.28 49.91
C THR A 111 -15.75 22.81 51.04
N PRO A 112 -14.66 23.54 51.36
CA PRO A 112 -13.86 23.26 52.55
C PRO A 112 -14.63 23.77 53.77
N ALA A 113 -15.15 22.85 54.60
CA ALA A 113 -15.65 23.23 55.91
C ALA A 113 -14.46 23.55 56.82
N THR A 114 -14.15 24.85 56.94
CA THR A 114 -13.32 25.41 58.01
C THR A 114 -13.96 25.08 59.36
N THR A 115 -13.42 24.11 60.07
CA THR A 115 -13.70 23.95 61.50
C THR A 115 -12.81 24.91 62.27
N THR A 116 -13.40 26.03 62.69
CA THR A 116 -12.97 26.81 63.85
C THR A 116 -14.22 27.11 64.66
N PRO A 117 -14.29 26.60 65.89
CA PRO A 117 -14.84 27.36 66.99
C PRO A 117 -13.76 27.49 68.07
N ALA A 118 -13.38 28.73 68.36
CA ALA A 118 -13.92 29.46 69.51
C ALA A 118 -13.04 29.23 70.75
N GLU A 119 -12.13 30.18 70.90
CA GLU A 119 -11.63 30.68 72.17
C GLU A 119 -12.73 30.71 73.24
N THR A 120 -12.48 30.09 74.38
CA THR A 120 -13.18 30.35 75.64
C THR A 120 -12.16 30.21 76.76
N ASP A 121 -11.61 31.37 77.12
CA ASP A 121 -11.27 31.81 78.46
C ASP A 121 -11.77 30.90 79.60
N GLN A 122 -10.86 30.39 80.44
CA GLN A 122 -10.96 30.46 81.91
C GLN A 122 -9.78 29.79 82.66
N ARG A 123 -9.09 30.64 83.43
CA ARG A 123 -8.24 30.40 84.63
C ARG A 123 -6.82 29.88 84.49
#